data_AF-A0A7J6I5F1-F1
#
_entry.id   AF-A0A7J6I5F1-F1
#
_cell.length_a   1.000
_cell.length_b   1.000
_cell.length_c   1.000
_cell.angle_alpha   90.00
_cell.angle_beta   90.00
_cell.angle_gamma   90.00
#
_symmetry.space_group_name_H-M   'P 1'
#
loop_
_entity.id
_entity.type
_entity.pdbx_description
1 polymer ?
#
loop_
_entity_poly.entity_id
_entity_poly.type
_entity_poly.pdbx_seq_one_letter_code
_entity_poly.pdbx_strand_id
1 'polypeptide(L)'
;MTIALGWSGLLLFPCAYFSLAGWFTGITFVTSWYSHGLATHSLLLLWGPEAQGDFTRWCQLGGLWTFVALHGAFTVSLVGSLRLVLVYQLYFDSSYFSKGFIIGH
;
A
#
# COMPACT_ATOMS: atom_id res chain seq x y z
N MET A 1 -5.44 19.86 12.99
CA MET A 1 -6.20 18.73 12.39
C MET A 1 -5.65 18.23 11.05
N THR A 2 -4.94 19.05 10.26
CA THR A 2 -4.17 18.60 9.07
C THR A 2 -2.84 17.89 9.40
N ILE A 3 -2.48 17.80 10.69
CA ILE A 3 -1.14 17.44 11.17
C ILE A 3 -1.02 15.98 11.63
N ALA A 4 -2.12 15.25 11.82
CA ALA A 4 -2.06 13.90 12.41
C ALA A 4 -1.61 12.80 11.42
N LEU A 5 -1.64 13.03 10.10
CA LEU A 5 -1.47 11.99 9.08
C LEU A 5 -0.38 12.30 8.02
N GLY A 6 0.08 13.55 7.94
CA GLY A 6 1.06 14.00 6.95
C GLY A 6 0.64 13.79 5.49
N TRP A 7 1.55 14.11 4.56
CA TRP A 7 1.36 13.88 3.11
C TRP A 7 1.26 12.40 2.75
N SER A 8 1.90 11.53 3.54
CA SER A 8 1.81 10.07 3.43
C SER A 8 0.41 9.55 3.69
N GLY A 9 -0.37 10.19 4.57
CA GLY A 9 -1.74 9.79 4.87
C GLY A 9 -2.63 9.74 3.62
N LEU A 10 -2.44 10.68 2.70
CA LEU A 10 -3.23 10.77 1.46
C LEU A 10 -3.14 9.51 0.59
N LEU A 11 -2.01 8.83 0.59
CA LEU A 11 -1.82 7.58 -0.16
C LEU A 11 -2.02 6.34 0.72
N LEU A 12 -1.65 6.43 2.00
CA LEU A 12 -1.72 5.32 2.96
C LEU A 12 -3.16 4.87 3.20
N PHE A 13 -4.08 5.80 3.49
CA PHE A 13 -5.47 5.44 3.80
C PHE A 13 -6.21 4.79 2.63
N PRO A 14 -6.19 5.33 1.40
CA PRO A 14 -6.85 4.67 0.29
C PRO A 14 -6.21 3.32 -0.04
N CYS A 15 -4.87 3.20 -0.02
CA CYS A 15 -4.21 1.92 -0.30
C CYS A 15 -4.52 0.86 0.75
N ALA A 16 -4.51 1.22 2.03
CA ALA A 16 -4.84 0.29 3.11
C ALA A 16 -6.31 -0.14 3.04
N TYR A 17 -7.21 0.82 2.80
CA TYR A 17 -8.64 0.53 2.66
C TYR A 17 -8.92 -0.42 1.50
N PHE A 18 -8.38 -0.13 0.32
CA PHE A 18 -8.58 -0.96 -0.87
C PHE A 18 -7.94 -2.35 -0.75
N SER A 19 -6.74 -2.45 -0.17
CA SER A 19 -6.09 -3.75 0.07
C SER A 19 -6.92 -4.62 1.02
N LEU A 20 -7.42 -4.03 2.11
CA LEU A 20 -8.22 -4.75 3.11
C LEU A 20 -9.60 -5.13 2.55
N ALA A 21 -10.29 -4.18 1.92
CA ALA A 21 -11.60 -4.40 1.33
C ALA A 21 -11.54 -5.40 0.17
N GLY A 22 -10.51 -5.33 -0.69
CA GLY A 22 -10.28 -6.27 -1.78
C GLY A 22 -10.05 -7.70 -1.28
N TRP A 23 -9.29 -7.84 -0.17
CA TRP A 23 -9.08 -9.15 0.46
C TRP A 23 -10.38 -9.75 1.00
N PHE A 24 -11.15 -8.97 1.79
CA PHE A 24 -12.44 -9.43 2.31
C PHE A 24 -13.42 -9.77 1.19
N THR A 25 -13.50 -8.94 0.16
CA THR A 25 -14.35 -9.21 -1.00
C THR A 25 -13.95 -10.49 -1.72
N GLY A 26 -12.64 -10.73 -1.90
CA GLY A 26 -12.11 -11.93 -2.54
C GLY A 26 -12.47 -13.21 -1.79
N ILE A 27 -12.27 -13.25 -0.48
CA ILE A 27 -12.56 -14.46 0.32
C ILE A 27 -14.05 -14.71 0.54
N THR A 28 -14.90 -13.69 0.43
CA THR A 28 -16.34 -13.83 0.68
C THR A 28 -17.14 -14.14 -0.59
N PHE A 29 -16.76 -13.57 -1.75
CA PHE A 29 -17.63 -13.59 -2.94
C PHE A 29 -16.97 -14.11 -4.21
N VAL A 30 -15.64 -14.27 -4.27
CA VAL A 30 -14.94 -14.62 -5.51
C VAL A 30 -14.43 -16.05 -5.49
N THR A 31 -14.80 -16.81 -6.52
CA THR A 31 -14.31 -18.18 -6.75
C THR A 31 -12.97 -18.17 -7.48
N SER A 32 -12.10 -19.13 -7.17
CA SER A 32 -10.80 -19.32 -7.82
C SER A 32 -10.83 -20.33 -8.97
N TRP A 33 -12.02 -20.85 -9.34
CA TRP A 33 -12.19 -21.95 -10.31
C TRP A 33 -11.49 -21.73 -11.66
N TYR A 34 -11.47 -20.49 -12.16
CA TYR A 34 -10.90 -20.13 -13.46
C TYR A 34 -9.46 -19.59 -13.39
N SER A 35 -8.94 -19.34 -12.19
CA SER A 35 -7.69 -18.57 -11.98
C SER A 35 -6.51 -19.42 -11.48
N HIS A 36 -6.67 -20.74 -11.30
CA HIS A 36 -5.63 -21.65 -10.77
C HIS A 36 -4.44 -21.94 -11.72
N GLY A 37 -4.11 -21.02 -12.64
CA GLY A 37 -2.92 -21.20 -13.50
C GLY A 37 -2.70 -20.22 -14.65
N LEU A 38 -3.43 -19.10 -14.75
CA LEU A 38 -3.47 -18.29 -15.99
C LEU A 38 -2.94 -16.85 -15.89
N ALA A 39 -2.45 -16.42 -14.73
CA ALA A 39 -1.85 -15.09 -14.59
C ALA A 39 -0.41 -15.25 -14.08
N THR A 40 0.55 -15.15 -14.99
CA THR A 40 1.99 -15.22 -14.69
C THR A 40 2.45 -13.96 -13.96
N HIS A 41 2.78 -12.92 -14.72
CA HIS A 41 3.28 -11.63 -14.24
C HIS A 41 2.46 -10.45 -14.78
N SER A 42 1.27 -10.71 -15.33
CA SER A 42 0.37 -9.62 -15.76
C SER A 42 -0.11 -8.85 -14.53
N LEU A 43 -0.12 -7.52 -14.63
CA LEU A 43 -0.69 -6.64 -13.60
C LEU A 43 -2.21 -6.84 -13.45
N LEU A 44 -2.89 -7.42 -14.45
CA LEU A 44 -4.34 -7.61 -14.49
C LEU A 44 -5.09 -6.34 -14.06
N LEU A 45 -4.87 -5.26 -14.80
CA LEU A 45 -5.62 -4.02 -14.58
C LEU A 45 -7.07 -4.23 -15.04
N LEU A 46 -8.04 -3.67 -14.30
CA LEU A 46 -9.46 -3.77 -14.66
C LEU A 46 -9.73 -3.21 -16.07
N TRP A 47 -9.03 -2.14 -16.44
CA TRP A 47 -9.07 -1.52 -17.77
C TRP A 47 -8.01 -2.08 -18.74
N GLY A 48 -7.26 -3.11 -18.34
CA GLY A 48 -6.28 -3.77 -19.20
C GLY A 48 -6.96 -4.65 -20.27
N PRO A 49 -6.21 -5.11 -21.28
CA PRO A 49 -6.75 -5.95 -22.36
C PRO A 49 -7.31 -7.29 -21.86
N GLU A 50 -6.88 -7.76 -20.69
CA GLU A 50 -7.31 -9.02 -20.08
C GLU A 50 -8.68 -8.92 -19.41
N ALA A 51 -9.15 -7.73 -19.03
CA ALA A 51 -10.47 -7.54 -18.42
C ALA A 51 -11.38 -6.63 -19.27
N GLN A 52 -10.80 -5.70 -20.03
CA GLN A 52 -11.50 -4.78 -20.94
C GLN A 52 -12.60 -3.96 -20.23
N GLY A 53 -12.44 -3.70 -18.93
CA GLY A 53 -13.43 -3.03 -18.09
C GLY A 53 -14.52 -3.94 -17.52
N ASP A 54 -14.59 -5.22 -17.90
CA ASP A 54 -15.53 -6.18 -17.33
C ASP A 54 -15.06 -6.65 -15.94
N PHE A 55 -15.78 -6.19 -14.91
CA PHE A 55 -15.49 -6.50 -13.51
C PHE A 55 -15.67 -7.98 -13.16
N THR A 56 -16.69 -8.63 -13.71
CA THR A 56 -16.96 -10.05 -13.43
C THR A 56 -15.85 -10.91 -14.01
N ARG A 57 -15.46 -10.63 -15.26
CA ARG A 57 -14.32 -11.29 -15.90
C ARG A 57 -13.02 -11.02 -15.16
N TRP A 58 -12.78 -9.79 -14.73
CA TRP A 58 -11.59 -9.41 -13.96
C TRP A 58 -11.47 -10.21 -12.65
N CYS A 59 -12.57 -10.35 -11.90
CA CYS A 59 -12.61 -11.16 -10.68
C CYS A 59 -12.33 -12.64 -10.97
N GLN A 60 -12.91 -13.19 -12.04
CA GLN A 60 -12.70 -14.59 -12.44
C GLN A 60 -11.26 -14.88 -12.88
N LEU A 61 -10.59 -13.91 -13.49
CA LEU A 61 -9.18 -14.01 -13.88
C LEU A 61 -8.21 -13.83 -12.69
N GLY A 62 -8.71 -13.54 -11.50
CA GLY A 62 -7.88 -13.33 -10.31
C GLY A 62 -7.35 -11.90 -10.17
N GLY A 63 -7.96 -10.90 -10.82
CA GLY A 63 -7.53 -9.50 -10.73
C GLY A 63 -7.52 -8.91 -9.31
N LEU A 64 -8.33 -9.46 -8.40
CA LEU A 64 -8.28 -9.09 -6.98
C LEU A 64 -6.93 -9.41 -6.32
N TRP A 65 -6.23 -10.44 -6.77
CA TRP A 65 -4.93 -10.84 -6.21
C TRP A 65 -3.87 -9.77 -6.49
N THR A 66 -3.76 -9.32 -7.74
CA THR A 66 -2.82 -8.24 -8.12
C THR A 66 -3.24 -6.91 -7.52
N PHE A 67 -4.54 -6.64 -7.45
CA PHE A 67 -5.09 -5.44 -6.80
C PHE A 67 -4.68 -5.36 -5.32
N VAL A 68 -4.92 -6.42 -4.55
CA VAL A 68 -4.55 -6.47 -3.12
C VAL A 68 -3.04 -6.42 -2.94
N ALA A 69 -2.28 -7.16 -3.75
CA ALA A 69 -0.82 -7.18 -3.64
C ALA A 69 -0.19 -5.80 -3.91
N LEU A 70 -0.65 -5.09 -4.94
CA LEU A 70 -0.12 -3.77 -5.30
C LEU A 70 -0.49 -2.72 -4.24
N HIS A 71 -1.76 -2.65 -3.83
CA HIS A 71 -2.18 -1.69 -2.80
C HIS A 71 -1.58 -2.02 -1.41
N GLY A 72 -1.39 -3.30 -1.11
CA GLY A 72 -0.67 -3.76 0.07
C GLY A 72 0.80 -3.35 0.05
N ALA A 73 1.49 -3.50 -1.09
CA ALA A 73 2.88 -3.08 -1.25
C ALA A 73 3.07 -1.56 -1.04
N PHE A 74 2.17 -0.73 -1.57
CA PHE A 74 2.18 0.71 -1.32
C PHE A 74 1.98 1.03 0.17
N THR A 75 1.08 0.32 0.84
CA THR A 75 0.82 0.48 2.28
C THR A 75 2.06 0.15 3.11
N VAL A 76 2.68 -1.01 2.86
CA VAL A 76 3.87 -1.46 3.59
C VAL A 76 5.07 -0.54 3.34
N SER A 77 5.27 -0.13 2.08
CA SER A 77 6.34 0.80 1.72
C SER A 77 6.20 2.14 2.44
N LEU A 78 4.99 2.73 2.46
CA LEU A 78 4.77 4.02 3.12
C LEU A 78 4.94 3.93 4.64
N VAL A 79 4.44 2.85 5.28
CA VAL A 79 4.66 2.64 6.72
C VAL A 79 6.15 2.50 7.05
N GLY A 80 6.90 1.77 6.22
CA GLY A 80 8.35 1.65 6.34
C GLY A 80 9.07 3.00 6.20
N SER A 81 8.73 3.79 5.17
CA SER A 81 9.30 5.12 4.95
C SER A 81 8.94 6.09 6.09
N LEU A 82 7.72 6.02 6.63
CA LEU A 82 7.29 6.83 7.78
C LEU A 82 8.11 6.51 9.04
N ARG A 83 8.42 5.23 9.26
CA ARG A 83 9.28 4.79 10.37
C ARG A 83 10.70 5.36 10.23
N LEU A 84 11.24 5.42 9.02
CA LEU A 84 12.55 6.02 8.77
C LEU A 84 12.51 7.53 9.01
N VAL A 85 11.52 8.25 8.50
CA VAL A 85 11.39 9.70 8.71
C VAL A 85 11.33 10.03 10.20
N LEU A 86 10.54 9.29 11.00
CA LEU A 86 10.49 9.49 12.45
C LEU A 86 11.86 9.30 13.11
N VAL A 87 12.60 8.23 12.74
CA VAL A 87 13.95 7.97 13.26
C VAL A 87 14.93 9.09 12.87
N TYR A 88 14.87 9.57 11.62
CA TYR A 88 15.69 10.69 11.18
C TYR A 88 15.37 11.97 11.97
N GLN A 89 14.10 12.32 12.17
CA GLN A 89 13.72 13.50 12.95
C GLN A 89 14.23 13.42 14.40
N LEU A 90 14.10 12.25 15.05
CA LEU A 90 14.63 12.01 16.41
C LEU A 90 16.16 12.07 16.47
N TYR A 91 16.85 11.53 15.45
CA TYR A 91 18.31 11.59 15.36
C TYR A 91 18.82 13.02 15.20
N PHE A 92 18.17 13.82 14.35
CA PHE A 92 18.51 15.23 14.16
C PHE A 92 18.26 16.03 15.44
N ASP A 93 17.10 15.89 16.07
CA ASP A 93 16.77 16.57 17.34
C ASP A 93 17.79 16.27 18.46
N SER A 94 18.16 15.00 18.62
CA SER A 94 19.20 14.57 19.57
C SER A 94 20.60 15.10 19.23
N SER A 95 20.93 15.18 17.94
CA SER A 95 22.21 15.71 17.47
C SER A 95 22.34 17.22 17.68
N TYR A 96 21.26 17.99 17.48
CA TYR A 96 21.24 19.42 17.77
C TYR A 96 21.27 19.69 19.28
N PHE A 97 20.55 18.89 20.07
CA PHE A 97 20.61 18.95 21.54
C PHE A 97 22.03 18.66 22.07
N SER A 98 22.68 17.62 21.54
CA SER A 98 24.05 17.25 21.94
C SER A 98 25.08 18.30 21.51
N LYS A 99 24.94 18.89 20.32
CA LYS A 99 25.81 19.98 19.86
C LYS A 99 25.62 21.22 20.73
N GLY A 100 24.39 21.66 21.02
CA GLY A 100 24.12 22.82 21.88
C GLY A 100 24.71 22.71 23.29
N PHE A 101 24.84 21.49 23.83
CA PHE A 101 25.52 21.22 25.09
C PHE A 101 27.06 21.29 24.99
N ILE A 102 27.65 20.89 23.87
CA ILE A 102 29.12 20.85 23.66
C ILE A 102 29.70 22.25 23.35
N ILE A 103 28.97 23.13 22.67
CA ILE A 103 29.43 24.50 22.32
C ILE A 103 29.04 25.57 23.36
N GLY A 104 28.32 25.18 24.42
CA GLY A 104 27.84 26.07 25.48
C GLY A 104 28.76 26.22 26.70
N HIS A 105 30.01 25.73 26.62
CA HIS A 105 31.00 25.79 27.70
C HIS A 105 32.31 26.40 27.24
#